data_AF-A0A1X2H1L2-F1
#
_entry.id   AF-A0A1X2H1L2-F1
#
_cell.length_a   1.000
_cell.length_b   1.000
_cell.length_c   1.000
_cell.angle_alpha   90.00
_cell.angle_beta   90.00
_cell.angle_gamma   90.00
#
_symmetry.space_group_name_H-M   'P 1'
#
loop_
_entity.id
_entity.type
_entity.pdbx_description
1 polymer ?
#
loop_
_entity_poly.entity_id
_entity_poly.type
_entity_poly.pdbx_seq_one_letter_code
_entity_poly.pdbx_strand_id
1 'polypeptide(L)'
;MPDVQPNDNPTQEQDHPEEEQNGEKRLILAKQKLKKLDTLRFHEKKRLTQLCKASRTAEIRKERQKLKQAKGEVENKNDKGKKYGSDLDKKTLDSLQSRVLNQKKVRDEIVVCLNKLESVVKSTSDAASKKRAITDDNAEQKDEQTEQPKKQRRTDTNEGQFDVAASMFVGSLNQESKPRKKTASKKDSTDWIDPNFDAIYNGEVKKNRPGQAARRKKAEELYGEEANHLKKEREKKAEESKYFGKKPQQQKQPLGEDAHPSWAAKRKQQEAMSKALSGDAPSGNKVVFGGETKETAESHPSWAAKRKEQEMMSKALSGQATANSKIVFD
;
A
#
# COMPACT_ATOMS: atom_id res chain seq x y z
N MET A 1 -97.89 12.08 20.77
CA MET A 1 -96.55 12.22 20.17
C MET A 1 -96.44 13.66 19.72
N PRO A 2 -95.78 14.57 20.47
CA PRO A 2 -95.60 15.94 20.01
C PRO A 2 -94.38 16.06 19.09
N ASP A 3 -94.60 16.70 17.95
CA ASP A 3 -93.58 17.09 16.96
C ASP A 3 -92.57 18.06 17.57
N VAL A 4 -91.29 17.68 17.49
CA VAL A 4 -90.15 18.54 17.80
C VAL A 4 -89.70 19.20 16.50
N GLN A 5 -89.96 20.50 16.35
CA GLN A 5 -89.44 21.27 15.23
C GLN A 5 -87.94 21.56 15.41
N PRO A 6 -87.11 21.41 14.37
CA PRO A 6 -85.71 21.82 14.41
C PRO A 6 -85.62 23.35 14.38
N ASN A 7 -84.95 23.89 15.40
CA ASN A 7 -84.71 25.31 15.58
C ASN A 7 -83.38 25.65 14.89
N ASP A 8 -83.43 25.96 13.60
CA ASP A 8 -82.27 26.41 12.82
C ASP A 8 -81.97 27.87 13.16
N ASN A 9 -81.08 28.07 14.12
CA ASN A 9 -80.53 29.38 14.47
C ASN A 9 -79.22 29.58 13.69
N PRO A 10 -79.19 30.39 12.61
CA PRO A 10 -77.96 30.65 11.87
C PRO A 10 -77.04 31.52 12.74
N THR A 11 -76.06 30.88 13.36
CA THR A 11 -74.98 31.58 14.04
C THR A 11 -74.13 32.25 12.96
N GLN A 12 -74.26 33.58 12.83
CA GLN A 12 -73.37 34.38 12.00
C GLN A 12 -71.95 34.23 12.56
N GLU A 13 -71.10 33.47 11.84
CA GLU A 13 -69.66 33.51 11.98
C GLU A 13 -69.19 34.93 11.64
N GLN A 14 -68.95 35.74 12.67
CA GLN A 14 -68.16 36.96 12.52
C GLN A 14 -66.69 36.53 12.49
N ASP A 15 -66.13 36.48 11.28
CA ASP A 15 -64.69 36.30 11.09
C ASP A 15 -63.94 37.44 11.81
N HIS A 16 -63.21 37.08 12.86
CA HIS A 16 -62.36 37.99 13.64
C HIS A 16 -60.90 37.90 13.14
N PRO A 17 -60.47 38.73 12.17
CA PRO A 17 -59.12 38.66 11.57
C PRO A 17 -57.98 39.02 12.54
N GLU A 18 -58.29 39.49 13.75
CA GLU A 18 -57.28 39.87 14.75
C GLU A 18 -56.61 38.68 15.44
N GLU A 19 -57.26 37.51 15.47
CA GLU A 19 -56.71 36.34 16.17
C GLU A 19 -55.57 35.68 15.36
N GLU A 20 -55.66 35.69 14.02
CA GLU A 20 -54.63 35.14 13.13
C GLU A 20 -53.31 35.94 13.18
N GLN A 21 -53.37 37.27 13.22
CA GLN A 21 -52.17 38.11 13.28
C GLN A 21 -51.38 37.91 14.58
N ASN A 22 -52.07 37.59 15.68
CA ASN A 22 -51.42 37.26 16.95
C ASN A 22 -50.77 35.86 16.92
N GLY A 23 -51.34 34.92 16.17
CA GLY A 23 -50.75 33.61 15.91
C GLY A 23 -49.41 33.69 15.19
N GLU A 24 -49.32 34.50 14.14
CA GLU A 24 -48.08 34.66 13.35
C GLU A 24 -46.94 35.28 14.17
N LYS A 25 -47.23 36.32 14.95
CA LYS A 25 -46.24 36.96 15.84
C LYS A 25 -45.71 35.96 16.88
N ARG A 26 -46.58 35.12 17.45
CA ARG A 26 -46.17 34.05 18.38
C ARG A 26 -45.28 33.02 17.68
N LEU A 27 -45.60 32.63 16.45
CA LEU A 27 -44.81 31.67 15.68
C LEU A 27 -43.41 32.22 15.34
N ILE A 28 -43.32 33.49 14.93
CA ILE A 28 -42.03 34.15 14.64
C ILE A 28 -41.17 34.19 15.89
N LEU A 29 -41.74 34.59 17.04
CA LEU A 29 -41.05 34.63 18.31
C LEU A 29 -40.57 33.23 18.74
N ALA A 30 -41.40 32.20 18.56
CA ALA A 30 -41.03 30.81 18.85
C ALA A 30 -39.86 30.34 17.98
N LYS A 31 -39.88 30.64 16.67
CA LYS A 31 -38.78 30.32 15.74
C LYS A 31 -37.48 31.02 16.14
N GLN A 32 -37.54 32.29 16.58
CA GLN A 32 -36.38 33.01 17.08
C GLN A 32 -35.82 32.39 18.37
N LYS A 33 -36.69 32.00 19.30
CA LYS A 33 -36.29 31.29 20.54
C LYS A 33 -35.64 29.95 20.22
N LEU A 34 -36.18 29.19 19.28
CA LEU A 34 -35.60 27.89 18.87
C LEU A 34 -34.20 28.07 18.27
N LYS A 35 -34.02 29.04 17.37
CA LYS A 35 -32.69 29.36 16.82
C LYS A 35 -31.67 29.72 17.90
N LYS A 36 -32.07 30.48 18.92
CA LYS A 36 -31.21 30.82 20.07
C LYS A 36 -30.87 29.59 20.91
N LEU A 37 -31.80 28.66 21.09
CA LEU A 37 -31.53 27.40 21.80
C LEU A 37 -30.57 26.50 21.02
N ASP A 38 -30.69 26.43 19.70
CA ASP A 38 -29.80 25.62 18.86
C ASP A 38 -28.36 26.15 18.88
N THR A 39 -28.16 27.47 18.86
CA THR A 39 -26.82 28.05 19.00
C THR A 39 -26.22 27.77 20.38
N LEU A 40 -27.02 27.89 21.45
CA LEU A 40 -26.58 27.53 22.81
C LEU A 40 -26.18 26.05 22.92
N ARG A 41 -27.00 25.13 22.40
CA ARG A 41 -26.69 23.69 22.36
C ARG A 41 -25.41 23.41 21.57
N PHE A 42 -25.19 24.12 20.46
CA PHE A 42 -23.96 23.98 19.67
C PHE A 42 -22.71 24.40 20.48
N HIS A 43 -22.78 25.54 21.18
CA HIS A 43 -21.68 26.01 22.03
C HIS A 43 -21.41 25.08 23.21
N GLU A 44 -22.46 24.55 23.85
CA GLU A 44 -22.34 23.59 24.94
C GLU A 44 -21.69 22.28 24.48
N LYS A 45 -22.13 21.73 23.34
CA LYS A 45 -21.50 20.55 22.73
C LYS A 45 -20.02 20.77 22.41
N LYS A 46 -19.66 21.97 21.91
CA LYS A 46 -18.27 22.36 21.66
C LYS A 46 -17.45 22.42 22.96
N ARG A 47 -18.00 23.00 24.03
CA ARG A 47 -17.38 23.06 25.36
C ARG A 47 -17.16 21.66 25.96
N LEU A 48 -18.16 20.80 25.91
CA LEU A 48 -18.05 19.40 26.37
C LEU A 48 -16.98 18.63 25.60
N THR A 49 -16.94 18.80 24.27
CA THR A 49 -15.91 18.16 23.44
C THR A 49 -14.50 18.61 23.83
N GLN A 50 -14.31 19.90 24.16
CA GLN A 50 -13.02 20.41 24.63
C GLN A 50 -12.64 19.84 26.01
N LEU A 51 -13.60 19.75 26.93
CA LEU A 51 -13.37 19.14 28.25
C LEU A 51 -13.02 17.66 28.16
N CYS A 52 -13.71 16.89 27.32
CA CYS A 52 -13.36 15.48 27.09
C CYS A 52 -11.95 15.32 26.51
N LYS A 53 -11.55 16.19 25.56
CA LYS A 53 -10.19 16.20 25.02
C LYS A 53 -9.16 16.54 26.10
N ALA A 54 -9.42 17.54 26.93
CA ALA A 54 -8.54 17.94 28.02
C ALA A 54 -8.37 16.82 29.06
N SER A 55 -9.48 16.21 29.51
CA SER A 55 -9.46 15.10 30.47
C SER A 55 -8.66 13.91 29.95
N ARG A 56 -8.92 13.48 28.70
CA ARG A 56 -8.18 12.38 28.07
C ARG A 56 -6.68 12.66 27.97
N THR A 57 -6.29 13.90 27.69
CA THR A 57 -4.86 14.26 27.63
C THR A 57 -4.20 14.28 29.01
N ALA A 58 -4.91 14.68 30.06
CA ALA A 58 -4.41 14.67 31.43
C ALA A 58 -4.24 13.23 31.94
N GLU A 59 -5.18 12.33 31.61
CA GLU A 59 -5.12 10.91 31.95
C GLU A 59 -3.95 10.21 31.25
N ILE A 60 -3.79 10.43 29.94
CA ILE A 60 -2.62 9.92 29.17
C ILE A 60 -1.30 10.45 29.75
N ARG A 61 -1.26 11.70 30.24
CA ARG A 61 -0.06 12.27 30.87
C ARG A 61 0.28 11.56 32.18
N LYS A 62 -0.73 11.26 33.02
CA LYS A 62 -0.54 10.50 34.27
C LYS A 62 -0.05 9.07 33.99
N GLU A 63 -0.63 8.37 33.02
CA GLU A 63 -0.16 7.03 32.64
C GLU A 63 1.28 7.02 32.13
N ARG A 64 1.66 8.02 31.30
CA ARG A 64 3.04 8.16 30.83
C ARG A 64 4.03 8.38 31.98
N GLN A 65 3.65 9.12 33.02
CA GLN A 65 4.50 9.29 34.20
C GLN A 65 4.66 7.98 34.99
N LYS A 66 3.58 7.23 35.19
CA LYS A 66 3.63 5.90 35.82
C LYS A 66 4.52 4.93 35.04
N LEU A 67 4.41 4.91 33.71
CA LEU A 67 5.26 4.08 32.85
C LEU A 67 6.74 4.47 32.92
N LYS A 68 7.05 5.77 33.02
CA LYS A 68 8.44 6.23 33.21
C LYS A 68 9.02 5.78 34.54
N GLN A 69 8.24 5.86 35.63
CA GLN A 69 8.66 5.38 36.95
C GLN A 69 8.90 3.85 36.92
N ALA A 70 7.96 3.08 36.37
CA ALA A 70 8.11 1.63 36.24
C ALA A 70 9.32 1.21 35.39
N LYS A 71 9.62 1.92 34.30
CA LYS A 71 10.81 1.63 33.47
C LYS A 71 12.13 1.90 34.21
N GLY A 72 12.22 3.00 34.96
CA GLY A 72 13.41 3.31 35.76
C GLY A 72 13.69 2.28 36.85
N GLU A 73 12.64 1.65 37.41
CA GLU A 73 12.79 0.56 38.38
C GLU A 73 13.26 -0.76 37.74
N VAL A 74 12.88 -1.04 36.50
CA VAL A 74 13.31 -2.25 35.77
C VAL A 74 14.77 -2.14 35.33
N GLU A 75 15.21 -0.97 34.85
CA GLU A 75 16.60 -0.76 34.43
C GLU A 75 17.57 -0.88 35.61
N ASN A 76 17.20 -0.36 36.79
CA ASN A 76 18.01 -0.51 38.01
C ASN A 76 18.15 -1.96 38.52
N LYS A 77 17.22 -2.86 38.16
CA LYS A 77 17.32 -4.29 38.53
C LYS A 77 18.22 -5.07 37.57
N ASN A 78 18.29 -4.66 36.29
CA ASN A 78 19.11 -5.34 35.28
C ASN A 78 20.61 -5.07 35.41
N ASP A 79 21.03 -3.93 35.95
CA ASP A 79 22.47 -3.67 36.17
C ASP A 79 23.10 -4.50 37.30
N LYS A 80 22.28 -5.07 38.19
CA LYS A 80 22.77 -6.05 39.19
C LYS A 80 22.91 -7.48 38.63
N GLY A 81 22.30 -7.78 37.48
CA GLY A 81 22.33 -9.11 36.84
C GLY A 81 23.52 -9.35 35.91
N LYS A 82 24.21 -8.29 35.45
CA LYS A 82 25.33 -8.41 34.50
C LYS A 82 26.68 -8.80 35.13
N LYS A 83 26.79 -8.85 36.46
CA LYS A 83 28.09 -9.07 37.13
C LYS A 83 28.56 -10.53 37.21
N TYR A 84 27.76 -11.51 36.79
CA TYR A 84 28.08 -12.94 36.96
C TYR A 84 27.84 -13.81 35.70
N GLY A 85 27.68 -13.22 34.51
CA GLY A 85 27.05 -13.91 33.38
C GLY A 85 27.93 -14.43 32.22
N SER A 86 29.22 -14.11 32.12
CA SER A 86 29.95 -14.33 30.85
C SER A 86 31.13 -15.30 30.87
N ASP A 87 31.58 -15.77 32.04
CA ASP A 87 32.89 -16.45 32.12
C ASP A 87 32.74 -17.94 32.48
N LEU A 88 31.76 -18.63 31.89
CA LEU A 88 31.80 -20.09 31.85
C LEU A 88 32.67 -20.50 30.66
N ASP A 89 33.86 -20.99 30.95
CA ASP A 89 34.78 -21.52 29.95
C ASP A 89 34.04 -22.48 29.01
N LYS A 90 34.22 -22.33 27.70
CA LYS A 90 33.59 -23.21 26.69
C LYS A 90 33.75 -24.70 27.02
N LYS A 91 34.90 -25.09 27.57
CA LYS A 91 35.19 -26.45 28.04
C LYS A 91 34.23 -26.93 29.15
N THR A 92 33.87 -26.05 30.08
CA THR A 92 32.89 -26.37 31.13
C THR A 92 31.49 -26.51 30.56
N LEU A 93 31.13 -25.66 29.60
CA LEU A 93 29.85 -25.72 28.90
C LEU A 93 29.73 -27.02 28.08
N ASP A 94 30.76 -27.37 27.32
CA ASP A 94 30.82 -28.60 26.51
C ASP A 94 30.77 -29.86 27.39
N SER A 95 31.43 -29.83 28.56
CA SER A 95 31.39 -30.90 29.55
C SER A 95 29.98 -31.07 30.16
N LEU A 96 29.33 -29.95 30.51
CA LEU A 96 27.96 -29.97 31.02
C LEU A 96 26.97 -30.44 29.96
N GLN A 97 27.10 -29.98 28.71
CA GLN A 97 26.28 -30.44 27.59
C GLN A 97 26.45 -31.94 27.35
N SER A 98 27.70 -32.44 27.33
CA SER A 98 27.98 -33.86 27.18
C SER A 98 27.36 -34.67 28.32
N ARG A 99 27.44 -34.19 29.56
CA ARG A 99 26.84 -34.85 30.73
C ARG A 99 25.31 -34.90 30.64
N VAL A 100 24.67 -33.83 30.18
CA VAL A 100 23.21 -33.77 30.00
C VAL A 100 22.76 -34.70 28.87
N LEU A 101 23.44 -34.68 27.71
CA LEU A 101 23.15 -35.56 26.58
C LEU A 101 23.43 -37.03 26.87
N ASN A 102 24.26 -37.33 27.87
CA ASN A 102 24.54 -38.70 28.31
C ASN A 102 23.51 -39.22 29.33
N GLN A 103 22.59 -38.39 29.84
CA GLN A 103 21.53 -38.87 30.71
C GLN A 103 20.53 -39.70 29.91
N LYS A 104 20.26 -40.93 30.37
CA LYS A 104 19.34 -41.87 29.72
C LYS A 104 17.96 -41.25 29.47
N LYS A 105 17.39 -40.54 30.45
CA LYS A 105 16.09 -39.88 30.33
C LYS A 105 16.03 -38.89 29.16
N VAL A 106 17.06 -38.05 29.04
CA VAL A 106 17.16 -37.07 27.95
C VAL A 106 17.29 -37.76 26.60
N ARG A 107 18.09 -38.84 26.50
CA ARG A 107 18.20 -39.62 25.27
C ARG A 107 16.89 -40.28 24.87
N ASP A 108 16.18 -40.89 25.81
CA ASP A 108 14.91 -41.56 25.55
C ASP A 108 13.86 -40.55 25.05
N GLU A 109 13.80 -39.35 25.65
CA GLU A 109 12.93 -38.26 25.17
C GLU A 109 13.30 -37.76 23.77
N ILE A 110 14.60 -37.62 23.46
CA ILE A 110 15.07 -37.25 22.12
C ILE A 110 14.64 -38.30 21.10
N VAL A 111 14.77 -39.59 21.41
CA VAL A 111 14.33 -40.69 20.52
C VAL A 111 12.82 -40.63 20.27
N VAL A 112 12.01 -40.38 21.31
CA VAL A 112 10.56 -40.19 21.16
C VAL A 112 10.24 -39.01 20.24
N CYS A 113 10.94 -37.89 20.41
CA CYS A 113 10.77 -36.72 19.54
C CYS A 113 11.15 -37.00 18.09
N LEU A 114 12.26 -37.72 17.85
CA LEU A 114 12.70 -38.10 16.51
C LEU A 114 11.71 -39.05 15.83
N ASN A 115 11.20 -40.06 16.54
CA ASN A 115 10.19 -40.97 16.00
C ASN A 115 8.89 -40.23 15.64
N LYS A 116 8.50 -39.24 16.46
CA LYS A 116 7.34 -38.39 16.16
C LYS A 116 7.57 -37.56 14.89
N LEU A 117 8.75 -36.96 14.72
CA LEU A 117 9.09 -36.24 13.49
C LEU A 117 9.11 -37.16 12.27
N GLU A 118 9.66 -38.36 12.40
CA GLU A 118 9.72 -39.34 11.32
C GLU A 118 8.30 -39.74 10.85
N SER A 119 7.37 -39.95 11.77
CA SER A 119 5.96 -40.25 11.41
C SER A 119 5.26 -39.08 10.71
N VAL A 120 5.55 -37.82 11.07
CA VAL A 120 5.03 -36.64 10.37
C VAL A 120 5.61 -36.53 8.97
N VAL A 121 6.91 -36.80 8.81
CA VAL A 121 7.56 -36.77 7.49
C VAL A 121 7.02 -37.90 6.60
N LYS A 122 6.88 -39.12 7.12
CA LYS A 122 6.30 -40.25 6.36
C LYS A 122 4.84 -40.01 5.94
N SER A 123 4.01 -39.51 6.86
CA SER A 123 2.61 -39.20 6.55
C SER A 123 2.45 -38.08 5.51
N THR A 124 3.35 -37.09 5.48
CA THR A 124 3.34 -36.05 4.44
C THR A 124 3.81 -36.56 3.08
N SER A 125 4.80 -37.47 3.02
CA SER A 125 5.20 -38.12 1.76
C SER A 125 4.11 -39.05 1.22
N ASP A 126 3.41 -39.80 2.08
CA ASP A 126 2.32 -40.70 1.67
C ASP A 126 1.06 -39.94 1.24
N ALA A 127 0.79 -38.78 1.84
CA ALA A 127 -0.27 -37.88 1.40
C ALA A 127 0.05 -37.23 0.04
N ALA A 128 1.33 -36.95 -0.25
CA ALA A 128 1.76 -36.40 -1.53
C ALA A 128 1.68 -37.43 -2.67
N SER A 129 1.96 -38.71 -2.40
CA SER A 129 1.81 -39.79 -3.39
C SER A 129 0.34 -40.15 -3.65
N LYS A 130 -0.52 -40.20 -2.62
CA LYS A 130 -1.98 -40.39 -2.82
C LYS A 130 -2.66 -39.26 -3.58
N LYS A 131 -2.22 -38.00 -3.43
CA LYS A 131 -2.76 -36.88 -4.21
C LYS A 131 -2.39 -36.91 -5.68
N ARG A 132 -1.30 -37.57 -6.07
CA ARG A 132 -0.93 -37.78 -7.48
C ARG A 132 -1.76 -38.90 -8.13
N ALA A 133 -2.09 -39.95 -7.37
CA ALA A 133 -2.94 -41.03 -7.88
C ALA A 133 -4.41 -40.59 -8.10
N ILE A 134 -4.94 -39.67 -7.27
CA ILE A 134 -6.36 -39.23 -7.38
C ILE A 134 -6.56 -38.20 -8.52
N THR A 135 -5.51 -37.54 -8.98
CA THR A 135 -5.60 -36.57 -10.10
C THR A 135 -5.63 -37.20 -11.49
N ASP A 136 -5.29 -38.49 -11.63
CA ASP A 136 -5.34 -39.18 -12.93
C ASP A 136 -6.71 -39.84 -13.21
N ASP A 137 -7.54 -40.10 -12.19
CA ASP A 137 -8.83 -40.81 -12.34
C ASP A 137 -10.07 -39.88 -12.43
N ASN A 138 -9.93 -38.56 -12.34
CA ASN A 138 -11.07 -37.60 -12.35
C ASN A 138 -11.11 -36.67 -13.58
N ALA A 139 -10.37 -36.99 -14.64
CA ALA A 139 -10.31 -36.18 -15.86
C ALA A 139 -11.34 -36.56 -16.95
N GLU A 140 -12.21 -37.56 -16.73
CA GLU A 140 -13.09 -38.09 -17.79
C GLU A 140 -14.60 -37.80 -17.65
N GLN A 141 -15.06 -37.03 -16.67
CA GLN A 141 -16.50 -36.74 -16.55
C GLN A 141 -16.78 -35.29 -16.13
N LYS A 142 -16.75 -34.37 -17.10
CA LYS A 142 -17.57 -33.14 -17.12
C LYS A 142 -17.28 -32.33 -18.39
N ASP A 143 -17.98 -32.66 -19.47
CA ASP A 143 -18.22 -31.73 -20.58
C ASP A 143 -19.59 -32.04 -21.18
N GLU A 144 -20.62 -31.35 -20.66
CA GLU A 144 -21.87 -31.17 -21.37
C GLU A 144 -22.53 -29.86 -20.93
N GLN A 145 -22.87 -29.04 -21.93
CA GLN A 145 -23.74 -27.85 -21.89
C GLN A 145 -23.11 -26.53 -21.42
N THR A 146 -22.85 -25.62 -22.37
CA THR A 146 -23.75 -24.48 -22.69
C THR A 146 -23.15 -23.63 -23.82
N GLU A 147 -23.86 -23.56 -24.96
CA GLU A 147 -23.58 -22.70 -26.12
C GLU A 147 -24.01 -21.23 -25.91
N GLN A 148 -23.51 -20.32 -26.78
CA GLN A 148 -24.12 -19.06 -27.33
C GLN A 148 -23.18 -17.81 -27.33
N PRO A 149 -23.30 -16.82 -28.27
CA PRO A 149 -22.30 -16.64 -29.33
C PRO A 149 -21.72 -15.21 -29.54
N LYS A 150 -20.63 -15.15 -30.34
CA LYS A 150 -20.13 -14.12 -31.29
C LYS A 150 -20.18 -12.61 -30.94
N LYS A 151 -19.01 -11.93 -31.03
CA LYS A 151 -18.87 -10.59 -31.64
C LYS A 151 -17.44 -10.26 -32.14
N GLN A 152 -17.33 -10.26 -33.47
CA GLN A 152 -16.60 -9.39 -34.42
C GLN A 152 -15.22 -8.77 -34.06
N ARG A 153 -14.21 -9.27 -34.80
CA ARG A 153 -13.02 -8.66 -35.42
C ARG A 153 -12.82 -7.13 -35.32
N ARG A 154 -11.57 -6.74 -35.02
CA ARG A 154 -10.71 -5.95 -35.93
C ARG A 154 -9.23 -6.39 -35.79
N THR A 155 -8.59 -6.57 -36.92
CA THR A 155 -7.18 -6.91 -37.15
C THR A 155 -6.36 -5.63 -37.27
N ASP A 156 -5.13 -5.63 -36.74
CA ASP A 156 -4.01 -4.92 -37.36
C ASP A 156 -2.71 -5.68 -37.04
N THR A 157 -2.05 -6.08 -38.11
CA THR A 157 -0.79 -6.81 -38.24
C THR A 157 0.39 -5.89 -37.95
N ASN A 158 1.37 -6.36 -37.17
CA ASN A 158 2.75 -5.90 -37.34
C ASN A 158 3.72 -7.02 -36.96
N GLU A 159 4.37 -7.56 -37.97
CA GLU A 159 5.33 -8.66 -37.88
C GLU A 159 6.69 -8.08 -37.48
N GLY A 160 7.07 -8.29 -36.22
CA GLY A 160 8.38 -7.95 -35.67
C GLY A 160 9.22 -9.20 -35.53
N GLN A 161 10.01 -9.47 -36.57
CA GLN A 161 11.09 -10.44 -36.64
C GLN A 161 12.07 -10.23 -35.47
N PHE A 162 12.18 -11.20 -34.55
CA PHE A 162 13.21 -11.23 -33.51
C PHE A 162 14.02 -12.51 -33.64
N ASP A 163 15.32 -12.32 -33.86
CA ASP A 163 16.34 -13.35 -33.97
C ASP A 163 16.37 -14.24 -32.73
N VAL A 164 16.20 -15.54 -32.95
CA VAL A 164 16.37 -16.59 -31.95
C VAL A 164 17.86 -16.73 -31.67
N ALA A 165 18.32 -16.08 -30.61
CA ALA A 165 19.60 -16.40 -29.99
C ALA A 165 19.62 -17.90 -29.63
N ALA A 166 20.58 -18.61 -30.20
CA ALA A 166 20.78 -20.04 -30.08
C ALA A 166 20.78 -20.48 -28.60
N SER A 167 19.66 -21.03 -28.15
CA SER A 167 19.54 -21.72 -26.88
C SER A 167 20.32 -23.03 -26.95
N MET A 168 21.31 -23.19 -26.07
CA MET A 168 22.15 -24.40 -25.91
C MET A 168 21.35 -25.67 -25.54
N PHE A 169 20.02 -25.62 -25.53
CA PHE A 169 19.13 -26.73 -25.20
C PHE A 169 18.86 -27.67 -26.39
N VAL A 170 18.95 -27.20 -27.64
CA VAL A 170 18.61 -28.02 -28.82
C VAL A 170 19.73 -28.98 -29.22
N GLY A 171 20.98 -28.72 -28.80
CA GLY A 171 22.12 -29.60 -29.09
C GLY A 171 22.07 -30.97 -28.42
N SER A 172 21.28 -31.15 -27.36
CA SER A 172 21.19 -32.42 -26.62
C SER A 172 20.12 -33.39 -27.14
N LEU A 173 19.30 -32.98 -28.11
CA LEU A 173 18.20 -33.80 -28.65
C LEU A 173 18.57 -34.60 -29.90
N ASN A 174 19.78 -34.41 -30.45
CA ASN A 174 20.21 -35.06 -31.68
C ASN A 174 21.10 -36.30 -31.45
N GLN A 175 20.92 -37.00 -30.33
CA GLN A 175 21.50 -38.34 -30.15
C GLN A 175 20.73 -39.35 -31.00
N GLU A 176 21.41 -39.80 -32.05
CA GLU A 176 21.02 -40.81 -33.03
C GLU A 176 20.27 -41.99 -32.42
N SER A 177 18.97 -42.07 -32.69
CA SER A 177 18.20 -43.30 -32.58
C SER A 177 18.03 -43.92 -33.96
N LYS A 178 18.49 -45.17 -34.10
CA LYS A 178 18.51 -45.96 -35.33
C LYS A 178 17.11 -46.07 -35.97
N PRO A 179 16.98 -46.09 -37.31
CA PRO A 179 15.69 -46.15 -37.97
C PRO A 179 15.06 -47.54 -37.80
N ARG A 180 14.05 -47.65 -36.93
CA ARG A 180 13.13 -48.79 -36.94
C ARG A 180 12.22 -48.68 -38.16
N LYS A 181 12.32 -49.64 -39.09
CA LYS A 181 11.37 -49.86 -40.19
C LYS A 181 9.94 -49.85 -39.64
N LYS A 182 9.17 -48.81 -39.95
CA LYS A 182 7.71 -48.79 -39.77
C LYS A 182 7.07 -49.24 -41.07
N THR A 183 6.31 -50.32 -41.00
CA THR A 183 5.42 -50.77 -42.06
C THR A 183 4.31 -49.72 -42.23
N ALA A 184 4.24 -49.14 -43.44
CA ALA A 184 3.24 -48.16 -43.79
C ALA A 184 1.87 -48.86 -43.93
N SER A 185 1.09 -48.86 -42.86
CA SER A 185 -0.36 -48.98 -42.99
C SER A 185 -0.90 -47.60 -43.30
N LYS A 186 -1.51 -47.44 -44.49
CA LYS A 186 -2.34 -46.28 -44.81
C LYS A 186 -3.57 -46.34 -43.90
N LYS A 187 -3.44 -45.81 -42.68
CA LYS A 187 -4.58 -45.39 -41.89
C LYS A 187 -4.94 -43.99 -42.33
N ASP A 188 -6.20 -43.82 -42.71
CA ASP A 188 -6.76 -42.55 -43.15
C ASP A 188 -6.36 -41.44 -42.18
N SER A 189 -5.80 -40.36 -42.72
CA SER A 189 -5.06 -39.32 -42.01
C SER A 189 -5.93 -38.42 -41.13
N THR A 190 -7.15 -38.84 -40.81
CA THR A 190 -8.18 -38.00 -40.20
C THR A 190 -8.45 -38.36 -38.74
N ASP A 191 -8.11 -39.57 -38.30
CA ASP A 191 -8.30 -40.02 -36.89
C ASP A 191 -7.28 -39.45 -35.90
N TRP A 192 -6.23 -38.77 -36.38
CA TRP A 192 -5.24 -38.08 -35.52
C TRP A 192 -5.52 -36.59 -35.38
N ILE A 193 -6.52 -36.06 -36.09
CA ILE A 193 -6.91 -34.66 -35.97
C ILE A 193 -7.88 -34.58 -34.80
N ASP A 194 -7.34 -34.41 -33.60
CA ASP A 194 -8.13 -34.12 -32.41
C ASP A 194 -8.96 -32.84 -32.69
N PRO A 195 -10.29 -32.90 -32.72
CA PRO A 195 -11.13 -31.73 -32.98
C PRO A 195 -10.97 -30.64 -31.93
N ASN A 196 -10.44 -30.98 -30.74
CA ASN A 196 -10.04 -30.02 -29.71
C ASN A 196 -8.63 -29.45 -29.93
N PHE A 197 -7.84 -29.99 -30.87
CA PHE A 197 -6.50 -29.48 -31.16
C PHE A 197 -6.54 -28.02 -31.62
N ASP A 198 -7.45 -27.70 -32.54
CA ASP A 198 -7.64 -26.31 -32.98
C ASP A 198 -8.23 -25.44 -31.87
N ALA A 199 -9.07 -25.97 -30.97
CA ALA A 199 -9.58 -25.20 -29.84
C ALA A 199 -8.48 -24.85 -28.81
N ILE A 200 -7.57 -25.80 -28.54
CA ILE A 200 -6.49 -25.63 -27.54
C ILE A 200 -5.34 -24.79 -28.10
N TYR A 201 -4.98 -24.97 -29.37
CA TYR A 201 -3.82 -24.31 -29.98
C TYR A 201 -4.17 -23.07 -30.79
N ASN A 202 -5.33 -23.04 -31.45
CA ASN A 202 -5.78 -21.91 -32.27
C ASN A 202 -6.97 -21.13 -31.65
N GLY A 203 -7.62 -21.65 -30.60
CA GLY A 203 -8.97 -21.24 -30.20
C GLY A 203 -9.11 -20.20 -29.08
N GLU A 204 -8.14 -20.00 -28.21
CA GLU A 204 -8.25 -18.94 -27.19
C GLU A 204 -6.98 -18.09 -27.12
N VAL A 205 -7.07 -16.87 -27.67
CA VAL A 205 -6.12 -15.80 -27.37
C VAL A 205 -6.07 -15.68 -25.85
N LYS A 206 -4.98 -16.18 -25.26
CA LYS A 206 -4.76 -16.16 -23.81
C LYS A 206 -5.04 -14.75 -23.33
N LYS A 207 -6.17 -14.54 -22.65
CA LYS A 207 -6.54 -13.23 -22.13
C LYS A 207 -5.36 -12.75 -21.29
N ASN A 208 -4.81 -11.59 -21.64
CA ASN A 208 -3.71 -11.01 -20.89
C ASN A 208 -4.06 -11.05 -19.41
N ARG A 209 -3.15 -11.63 -18.63
CA ARG A 209 -3.32 -11.72 -17.18
C ARG A 209 -3.68 -10.33 -16.66
N PRO A 210 -4.81 -10.15 -15.95
CA PRO A 210 -5.21 -8.84 -15.48
C PRO A 210 -4.07 -8.28 -14.63
N GLY A 211 -3.76 -6.99 -14.84
CA GLY A 211 -2.72 -6.30 -14.11
C GLY A 211 -2.98 -6.29 -12.60
N GLN A 212 -1.96 -5.97 -11.79
CA GLN A 212 -2.08 -5.99 -10.33
C GLN A 212 -3.25 -5.14 -9.81
N ALA A 213 -3.48 -3.96 -10.40
CA ALA A 213 -4.57 -3.07 -10.02
C ALA A 213 -5.95 -3.72 -10.24
N ALA A 214 -6.17 -4.37 -11.39
CA ALA A 214 -7.42 -5.07 -11.68
C ALA A 214 -7.64 -6.28 -10.76
N ARG A 215 -6.56 -6.98 -10.38
CA ARG A 215 -6.61 -8.07 -9.38
C ARG A 215 -6.98 -7.55 -7.99
N ARG A 216 -6.42 -6.41 -7.57
CA ARG A 216 -6.80 -5.75 -6.30
C ARG A 216 -8.26 -5.34 -6.31
N LYS A 217 -8.73 -4.70 -7.39
CA LYS A 217 -10.14 -4.32 -7.54
C LYS A 217 -11.09 -5.51 -7.43
N LYS A 218 -10.80 -6.63 -8.11
CA LYS A 218 -11.60 -7.86 -7.97
C LYS A 218 -11.56 -8.43 -6.56
N ALA A 219 -10.42 -8.34 -5.87
CA ALA A 219 -10.32 -8.77 -4.47
C ALA A 219 -11.12 -7.86 -3.52
N GLU A 220 -11.14 -6.54 -3.77
CA GLU A 220 -11.99 -5.59 -3.04
C GLU A 220 -13.48 -5.84 -3.28
N GLU A 221 -13.85 -6.20 -4.50
CA GLU A 221 -15.25 -6.53 -4.84
C GLU A 221 -15.72 -7.83 -4.17
N LEU A 222 -14.87 -8.85 -4.10
CA LEU A 222 -15.19 -10.14 -3.49
C LEU A 222 -15.16 -10.12 -1.95
N TYR A 223 -14.17 -9.42 -1.37
CA TYR A 223 -13.89 -9.48 0.07
C TYR A 223 -14.14 -8.15 0.79
N GLY A 224 -14.49 -7.08 0.08
CA GLY A 224 -14.76 -5.77 0.66
C GLY A 224 -13.57 -5.23 1.45
N GLU A 225 -13.88 -4.72 2.66
CA GLU A 225 -12.87 -4.21 3.60
C GLU A 225 -11.92 -5.29 4.14
N GLU A 226 -12.26 -6.57 3.97
CA GLU A 226 -11.47 -7.68 4.47
C GLU A 226 -10.38 -8.14 3.50
N ALA A 227 -10.27 -7.51 2.32
CA ALA A 227 -9.25 -7.85 1.35
C ALA A 227 -7.83 -7.70 1.93
N ASN A 228 -6.96 -8.67 1.63
CA ASN A 228 -5.64 -8.80 2.26
C ASN A 228 -4.75 -7.57 2.08
N HIS A 229 -4.81 -6.86 0.94
CA HIS A 229 -4.02 -5.65 0.74
C HIS A 229 -4.51 -4.49 1.60
N LEU A 230 -5.82 -4.35 1.81
CA LEU A 230 -6.39 -3.34 2.72
C LEU A 230 -6.05 -3.66 4.18
N LYS A 231 -6.07 -4.93 4.59
CA LYS A 231 -5.62 -5.36 5.93
C LYS A 231 -4.15 -4.99 6.15
N LYS A 232 -3.27 -5.33 5.20
CA LYS A 232 -1.85 -4.96 5.26
C LYS A 232 -1.62 -3.45 5.29
N GLU A 233 -2.39 -2.66 4.53
CA GLU A 233 -2.30 -1.20 4.58
C GLU A 233 -2.77 -0.64 5.93
N ARG A 234 -3.84 -1.17 6.52
CA ARG A 234 -4.31 -0.77 7.86
C ARG A 234 -3.28 -1.11 8.93
N GLU A 235 -2.70 -2.31 8.88
CA GLU A 235 -1.66 -2.76 9.80
C GLU A 235 -0.41 -1.88 9.67
N LYS A 236 0.07 -1.66 8.45
CA LYS A 236 1.22 -0.80 8.20
C LYS A 236 0.98 0.63 8.68
N LYS A 237 -0.20 1.19 8.43
CA LYS A 237 -0.58 2.51 8.94
C LYS A 237 -0.65 2.54 10.46
N ALA A 238 -1.12 1.46 11.10
CA ALA A 238 -1.12 1.34 12.55
C ALA A 238 0.31 1.24 13.11
N GLU A 239 1.21 0.49 12.48
CA GLU A 239 2.62 0.39 12.86
C GLU A 239 3.38 1.70 12.65
N GLU A 240 3.19 2.36 11.51
CA GLU A 240 3.76 3.68 11.23
C GLU A 240 3.27 4.71 12.28
N SER A 241 2.00 4.63 12.70
CA SER A 241 1.48 5.49 13.77
C SER A 241 2.05 5.18 15.16
N LYS A 242 2.53 3.95 15.39
CA LYS A 242 3.21 3.56 16.63
C LYS A 242 4.66 4.05 16.66
N TYR A 243 5.36 3.98 15.53
CA TYR A 243 6.76 4.42 15.42
C TYR A 243 6.90 5.94 15.28
N PHE A 244 6.04 6.57 14.48
CA PHE A 244 5.90 8.03 14.46
C PHE A 244 4.89 8.45 15.52
N GLY A 245 5.28 8.34 16.79
CA GLY A 245 4.56 8.99 17.88
C GLY A 245 4.29 10.43 17.46
N LYS A 246 3.00 10.80 17.36
CA LYS A 246 2.50 12.10 16.88
C LYS A 246 3.49 13.21 17.22
N LYS A 247 4.34 13.60 16.26
CA LYS A 247 5.00 14.91 16.35
C LYS A 247 3.83 15.89 16.41
N PRO A 248 3.70 16.70 17.47
CA PRO A 248 2.70 17.74 17.47
C PRO A 248 2.94 18.55 16.20
N GLN A 249 1.94 18.64 15.32
CA GLN A 249 1.92 19.70 14.32
C GLN A 249 2.07 20.99 15.12
N GLN A 250 3.29 21.52 15.15
CA GLN A 250 3.61 22.77 15.79
C GLN A 250 2.80 23.82 15.04
N GLN A 251 1.66 24.18 15.64
CA GLN A 251 0.97 25.41 15.31
C GLN A 251 2.02 26.51 15.42
N LYS A 252 2.24 27.22 14.31
CA LYS A 252 3.09 28.40 14.21
C LYS A 252 2.60 29.41 15.26
N GLN A 253 3.23 29.43 16.42
CA GLN A 253 3.14 30.57 17.33
C GLN A 253 4.31 31.50 17.00
N PRO A 254 4.09 32.82 16.91
CA PRO A 254 5.16 33.79 16.81
C PRO A 254 5.84 33.86 18.18
N LEU A 255 6.92 33.08 18.36
CA LEU A 255 7.79 33.24 19.53
C LEU A 255 8.66 34.47 19.32
N GLY A 256 8.60 35.36 20.32
CA GLY A 256 9.30 36.62 20.40
C GLY A 256 10.83 36.55 20.35
N GLU A 257 11.37 37.76 20.33
CA GLU A 257 12.66 38.22 19.83
C GLU A 257 13.89 37.82 20.65
N ASP A 258 13.96 36.57 21.14
CA ASP A 258 15.15 36.04 21.85
C ASP A 258 15.65 34.73 21.21
N ALA A 259 15.67 34.69 19.89
CA ALA A 259 16.31 33.60 19.14
C ALA A 259 17.79 33.92 18.93
N HIS A 260 18.67 33.03 19.41
CA HIS A 260 20.12 33.11 19.21
C HIS A 260 20.47 33.44 17.73
N PRO A 261 21.47 34.28 17.43
CA PRO A 261 21.73 34.81 16.08
C PRO A 261 21.92 33.73 15.00
N SER A 262 22.48 32.57 15.36
CA SER A 262 22.59 31.41 14.46
C SER A 262 21.25 30.82 14.02
N TRP A 263 20.21 30.97 14.84
CA TRP A 263 18.86 30.50 14.53
C TRP A 263 18.08 31.48 13.65
N ALA A 264 18.27 32.78 13.85
CA ALA A 264 17.74 33.81 12.97
C ALA A 264 18.30 33.67 11.54
N ALA A 265 19.61 33.42 11.40
CA ALA A 265 20.26 33.20 10.11
C ALA A 265 19.70 31.96 9.38
N LYS A 266 19.53 30.84 10.09
CA LYS A 266 18.98 29.61 9.50
C LYS A 266 17.53 29.76 9.07
N ARG A 267 16.73 30.54 9.82
CA ARG A 267 15.35 30.86 9.45
C ARG A 267 15.29 31.71 8.18
N LYS A 268 16.15 32.73 8.07
CA LYS A 268 16.26 33.60 6.90
C LYS A 268 16.68 32.81 5.64
N GLN A 269 17.61 31.87 5.77
CA GLN A 269 18.01 30.99 4.67
C GLN A 269 16.84 30.09 4.22
N GLN A 270 16.13 29.49 5.18
CA GLN A 270 15.01 28.61 4.87
C GLN A 270 13.83 29.37 4.28
N GLU A 271 13.58 30.60 4.73
CA GLU A 271 12.58 31.49 4.15
C GLU A 271 12.94 31.92 2.73
N ALA A 272 14.20 32.28 2.47
CA ALA A 272 14.68 32.60 1.12
C ALA A 272 14.53 31.40 0.16
N MET A 273 14.88 30.20 0.61
CA MET A 273 14.68 28.98 -0.18
C MET A 273 13.20 28.67 -0.40
N SER A 274 12.37 28.79 0.64
CA SER A 274 10.93 28.53 0.52
C SER A 274 10.27 29.52 -0.45
N LYS A 275 10.68 30.79 -0.41
CA LYS A 275 10.19 31.84 -1.31
C LYS A 275 10.68 31.66 -2.76
N ALA A 276 11.88 31.09 -2.95
CA ALA A 276 12.38 30.72 -4.27
C ALA A 276 11.64 29.51 -4.87
N LEU A 277 11.23 28.54 -4.04
CA LEU A 277 10.50 27.36 -4.50
C LEU A 277 8.99 27.57 -4.61
N SER A 278 8.40 28.51 -3.86
CA SER A 278 6.95 28.70 -3.83
C SER A 278 6.37 29.46 -5.03
N GLY A 279 7.20 29.92 -5.97
CA GLY A 279 6.74 30.62 -7.18
C GLY A 279 6.13 32.01 -6.94
N ASP A 280 5.91 32.41 -5.69
CA ASP A 280 5.38 33.72 -5.25
C ASP A 280 6.45 34.82 -5.17
N ALA A 281 7.50 34.73 -6.00
CA ALA A 281 8.35 35.89 -6.24
C ALA A 281 7.53 36.92 -7.05
N PRO A 282 7.62 38.23 -6.74
CA PRO A 282 6.96 39.25 -7.54
C PRO A 282 7.35 39.05 -9.00
N SER A 283 6.34 38.78 -9.82
CA SER A 283 6.43 38.65 -11.27
C SER A 283 7.03 39.93 -11.85
N GLY A 284 8.34 39.95 -12.03
CA GLY A 284 9.06 41.14 -12.50
C GLY A 284 10.08 40.84 -13.58
N ASN A 285 10.81 39.73 -13.49
CA ASN A 285 11.81 39.40 -14.50
C ASN A 285 11.51 38.00 -15.06
N LYS A 286 10.94 37.96 -16.26
CA LYS A 286 11.06 36.79 -17.14
C LYS A 286 12.55 36.47 -17.25
N VAL A 287 12.96 35.32 -16.72
CA VAL A 287 14.26 34.73 -17.08
C VAL A 287 14.09 34.22 -18.50
N VAL A 288 14.33 35.10 -19.47
CA VAL A 288 14.52 34.74 -20.86
C VAL A 288 15.91 34.10 -20.91
N PHE A 289 15.98 32.79 -21.18
CA PHE A 289 17.22 32.15 -21.61
C PHE A 289 17.49 32.58 -23.06
N GLY A 290 17.83 33.85 -23.22
CA GLY A 290 18.28 34.46 -24.47
C GLY A 290 19.53 35.22 -24.11
N GLY A 291 20.64 34.86 -24.76
CA GLY A 291 21.94 35.45 -24.48
C GLY A 291 21.90 36.96 -24.60
N GLU A 292 22.54 37.64 -23.65
CA GLU A 292 23.68 38.49 -23.95
C GLU A 292 24.29 38.98 -22.64
N THR A 293 25.60 39.04 -22.70
CA THR A 293 26.58 39.37 -21.67
C THR A 293 26.31 40.72 -21.01
N LYS A 294 26.39 40.74 -19.67
CA LYS A 294 27.14 41.80 -18.98
C LYS A 294 27.83 41.21 -17.76
N GLU A 295 29.14 41.12 -17.91
CA GLU A 295 30.11 40.85 -16.85
C GLU A 295 29.93 41.84 -15.71
N THR A 296 30.06 41.35 -14.48
CA THR A 296 31.06 41.75 -13.47
C THR A 296 30.53 41.41 -12.08
N ALA A 297 30.86 40.22 -11.62
CA ALA A 297 31.16 39.96 -10.21
C ALA A 297 32.07 38.75 -10.18
N GLU A 298 33.30 38.98 -9.76
CA GLU A 298 34.44 38.07 -9.72
C GLU A 298 34.03 36.68 -9.19
N SER A 299 33.76 35.78 -10.13
CA SER A 299 33.58 34.36 -9.82
C SER A 299 34.98 33.74 -9.71
N HIS A 300 35.29 33.18 -8.54
CA HIS A 300 36.58 32.53 -8.29
C HIS A 300 36.92 31.54 -9.43
N PRO A 301 38.19 31.43 -9.88
CA PRO A 301 38.57 30.61 -11.04
C PRO A 301 38.11 29.13 -10.94
N SER A 302 37.92 28.59 -9.73
CA SER A 302 37.38 27.24 -9.51
C SER A 302 35.91 27.08 -9.94
N TRP A 303 35.12 28.15 -9.89
CA TRP A 303 33.72 28.16 -10.36
C TRP A 303 33.61 28.28 -11.87
N ALA A 304 34.51 29.03 -12.51
CA ALA A 304 34.58 29.08 -13.96
C ALA A 304 34.91 27.69 -14.56
N ALA A 305 35.85 26.96 -13.95
CA ALA A 305 36.22 25.61 -14.37
C ALA A 305 35.06 24.62 -14.21
N LYS A 306 34.38 24.63 -13.05
CA LYS A 306 33.26 23.72 -12.78
C LYS A 306 32.05 23.96 -13.69
N ARG A 307 31.80 25.21 -14.05
CA ARG A 307 30.75 25.57 -15.01
C ARG A 307 31.07 25.06 -16.41
N LYS A 308 32.33 25.18 -16.84
CA LYS A 308 32.81 24.66 -18.13
C LYS A 308 32.73 23.13 -18.21
N GLU A 309 33.07 22.43 -17.12
CA GLU A 309 32.92 20.97 -17.03
C GLU A 309 31.45 20.54 -17.13
N GLN A 310 30.57 21.22 -16.40
CA GLN A 310 29.15 20.93 -16.42
C GLN A 310 28.54 21.22 -17.80
N GLU A 311 28.98 22.28 -18.48
CA GLU A 311 28.57 22.60 -19.85
C GLU A 311 29.03 21.52 -20.85
N MET A 312 30.27 21.03 -20.74
CA MET A 312 30.75 19.94 -21.60
C MET A 312 29.99 18.63 -21.37
N MET A 313 29.69 18.26 -20.12
CA MET A 313 28.85 17.09 -19.83
C MET A 313 27.43 17.28 -20.36
N SER A 314 26.83 18.46 -20.16
CA SER A 314 25.49 18.78 -20.67
C SER A 314 25.42 18.63 -22.19
N LYS A 315 26.47 19.08 -22.89
CA LYS A 315 26.57 19.01 -24.34
C LYS A 315 26.83 17.59 -24.86
N ALA A 316 27.53 16.76 -24.10
CA ALA A 316 27.70 15.33 -24.41
C ALA A 316 26.40 14.55 -24.18
N LEU A 317 25.64 14.88 -23.14
CA LEU A 317 24.36 14.25 -22.81
C LEU A 317 23.19 14.70 -23.69
N SER A 318 23.22 15.92 -24.22
CA SER A 318 22.14 16.45 -25.07
C SER A 318 22.16 15.94 -26.52
N GLY A 319 23.13 15.09 -26.89
CA GLY A 319 23.26 14.55 -28.25
C GLY A 319 23.56 15.61 -29.32
N GLN A 320 23.86 16.85 -28.91
CA GLN A 320 24.15 17.99 -29.78
C GLN A 320 25.66 18.24 -29.93
N ALA A 321 26.48 17.25 -29.54
CA ALA A 321 27.86 17.18 -29.96
C ALA A 321 27.87 16.78 -31.44
N THR A 322 28.42 17.67 -32.27
CA THR A 322 28.67 17.49 -33.69
C THR A 322 29.40 16.16 -33.96
N ALA A 323 28.63 15.12 -34.26
CA ALA A 323 29.12 13.84 -34.74
C ALA A 323 29.55 14.00 -36.20
N ASN A 324 30.83 14.35 -36.42
CA ASN A 324 31.48 14.27 -37.73
C ASN A 324 32.98 13.98 -37.59
N SER A 325 33.34 13.04 -36.71
CA SER A 325 34.63 12.34 -36.80
C SER A 325 34.34 10.85 -36.97
N LYS A 326 34.25 10.42 -38.23
CA LYS A 326 34.32 9.00 -38.60
C LYS A 326 35.62 8.44 -38.02
N ILE A 327 35.51 7.54 -37.04
CA ILE A 327 36.61 6.70 -36.60
C ILE A 327 36.79 5.66 -37.70
N VAL A 328 37.80 5.86 -38.54
CA VAL A 328 38.30 4.81 -39.45
C VAL A 328 39.31 4.02 -38.63
N PHE A 329 39.07 2.72 -38.47
CA PHE A 329 40.08 1.79 -37.98
C PHE A 329 40.87 1.30 -39.20
N ASP A 330 42.17 1.58 -39.19
CA ASP A 330 43.17 0.92 -40.06
C ASP A 330 43.53 -0.45 -39.51
#